data_AF-A0A7S2WSK2-F1
#
_entry.id   AF-A0A7S2WSK2-F1
#
_cell.length_a   1.000
_cell.length_b   1.000
_cell.length_c   1.000
_cell.angle_alpha   90.00
_cell.angle_beta   90.00
_cell.angle_gamma   90.00
#
_symmetry.space_group_name_H-M   'P 1'
#
loop_
_entity.id
_entity.type
_entity.pdbx_description
1 polymer ?
#
loop_
_entity_poly.entity_id
_entity_poly.type
_entity_poly.pdbx_seq_one_letter_code
_entity_poly.pdbx_strand_id
1 'polypeptide(L)'
;QERGTYTFEDLQTSTIGMSNAEATAARFVDDPIGPNDVIASITILVKEGLLCGLQFHIGTDTGRNWSTPMHGFSKSEPGGNDDGNDVENNEEMYGPNVKLFEFKLDDKEHIIGIEVFATNNSVPGRIRFRTSHGRTSPWYGKSEIGKRYILPRSNDKVRDKNKKYAEEFIVGLHGCEGSSTLFSLGVILRQVEAVNVFSRCWMDRPDRVFQGEDEESSRRFVESTELLQQRQFNNVLAMRSADVLVARNRSLRLCLRMRYGDFIPLPLQSVRIVSAVTKWFFNALSHSLVKLTDVTDSGTSMLSAGGSDGTLTRGYQQIRSGTMLLKNSERRAKQLDELLHVGPEKTLLNEAQIGRRRFKELTEELAQKRIDIQQAEAMLAVGREVVEQGLANLPKLQTSPHSLGYYENLVHLAVVKETLKKQKSGDDS
;
A
#
# COMPACT_ATOMS: atom_id res chain seq x y z
N GLN A 1 -8.21 7.66 -19.25
CA GLN A 1 -7.84 6.51 -18.41
C GLN A 1 -6.62 6.90 -17.59
N GLU A 2 -6.79 7.12 -16.29
CA GLU A 2 -5.68 7.38 -15.37
C GLU A 2 -4.91 6.08 -15.13
N ARG A 3 -4.01 5.74 -16.05
CA ARG A 3 -3.05 4.65 -15.84
C ARG A 3 -1.93 5.15 -14.93
N GLY A 4 -2.20 5.42 -13.66
CA GLY A 4 -1.15 5.40 -12.64
C GLY A 4 -1.07 3.98 -12.08
N THR A 5 0.12 3.40 -11.94
CA THR A 5 0.26 2.22 -11.07
C THR A 5 0.15 2.70 -9.63
N TYR A 6 -1.07 2.62 -9.11
CA TYR A 6 -1.26 2.53 -7.68
C TYR A 6 -0.72 1.18 -7.23
N THR A 7 0.27 1.21 -6.35
CA THR A 7 0.68 0.07 -5.54
C THR A 7 -0.31 -0.04 -4.40
N PHE A 8 -0.94 -1.22 -4.28
CA PHE A 8 -1.94 -1.51 -3.27
C PHE A 8 -1.31 -2.37 -2.18
N GLU A 9 -1.43 -1.92 -0.94
CA GLU A 9 -1.22 -2.76 0.23
C GLU A 9 -2.58 -2.88 0.94
N ASP A 10 -3.10 -4.11 1.04
CA ASP A 10 -4.32 -4.38 1.79
C ASP A 10 -3.93 -4.68 3.25
N LEU A 11 -4.45 -3.89 4.19
CA LEU A 11 -4.17 -4.00 5.62
C LEU A 11 -5.45 -4.38 6.38
N GLN A 12 -5.41 -5.48 7.13
CA GLN A 12 -6.44 -5.79 8.11
C GLN A 12 -6.32 -4.85 9.31
N THR A 13 -7.40 -4.15 9.64
CA THR A 13 -7.44 -3.25 10.80
C THR A 13 -8.14 -3.89 11.99
N SER A 14 -7.98 -3.26 13.16
CA SER A 14 -8.51 -3.76 14.45
C SER A 14 -9.97 -4.21 14.35
N THR A 15 -10.24 -5.44 14.78
CA THR A 15 -11.59 -5.96 15.00
C THR A 15 -12.23 -5.34 16.24
N ILE A 16 -13.55 -5.20 16.21
CA ILE A 16 -14.37 -4.80 17.35
C ILE A 16 -15.34 -5.93 17.66
N GLY A 17 -15.59 -6.19 18.95
CA GLY A 17 -16.45 -7.27 19.42
C GLY A 17 -15.62 -8.33 20.15
N MET A 18 -16.11 -9.58 20.13
CA MET A 18 -15.42 -10.70 20.77
C MET A 18 -14.07 -10.96 20.11
N SER A 19 -13.04 -11.27 20.91
CA SER A 19 -11.73 -11.57 20.35
C SER A 19 -11.75 -12.88 19.58
N ASN A 20 -10.94 -12.98 18.52
CA ASN A 20 -10.86 -14.17 17.67
C ASN A 20 -10.47 -15.43 18.48
N ALA A 21 -9.75 -15.27 19.60
CA ALA A 21 -9.34 -16.38 20.47
C ALA A 21 -10.46 -16.91 21.38
N GLU A 22 -11.49 -16.11 21.65
CA GLU A 22 -12.62 -16.46 22.54
C GLU A 22 -13.79 -17.09 21.78
N ALA A 23 -13.73 -17.09 20.44
CA ALA A 23 -14.83 -17.43 19.54
C ALA A 23 -14.84 -18.92 19.11
N THR A 24 -14.87 -19.86 20.05
CA THR A 24 -14.72 -21.31 19.80
C THR A 24 -15.79 -21.97 18.91
N ALA A 25 -16.92 -21.30 18.65
CA ALA A 25 -17.99 -21.77 17.76
C ALA A 25 -18.32 -20.79 16.61
N ALA A 26 -17.48 -19.78 16.38
CA ALA A 26 -17.70 -18.78 15.33
C ALA A 26 -17.02 -19.17 14.01
N ARG A 27 -17.62 -18.76 12.89
CA ARG A 27 -16.97 -18.82 11.58
C ARG A 27 -16.16 -17.55 11.36
N PHE A 28 -14.91 -17.72 10.92
CA PHE A 28 -14.04 -16.61 10.55
C PHE A 28 -14.35 -16.17 9.12
N VAL A 29 -14.38 -14.86 8.93
CA VAL A 29 -14.67 -14.21 7.66
C VAL A 29 -13.48 -13.35 7.28
N ASP A 30 -13.02 -13.51 6.04
CA ASP A 30 -12.01 -12.68 5.39
C ASP A 30 -12.35 -12.56 3.92
N ASP A 31 -12.83 -11.38 3.52
CA ASP A 31 -13.27 -11.12 2.15
C ASP A 31 -12.44 -10.00 1.50
N PRO A 32 -11.16 -10.24 1.18
CA PRO A 32 -10.37 -9.29 0.42
C PRO A 32 -10.88 -9.25 -1.04
N ILE A 33 -11.18 -8.06 -1.52
CA ILE A 33 -11.65 -7.82 -2.88
C ILE A 33 -10.45 -7.58 -3.82
N GLY A 34 -10.55 -7.95 -5.10
CA GLY A 34 -9.46 -7.83 -6.07
C GLY A 34 -8.97 -6.38 -6.30
N PRO A 35 -7.81 -6.19 -6.96
CA PRO A 35 -7.21 -4.86 -7.17
C PRO A 35 -8.02 -3.95 -8.12
N ASN A 36 -8.81 -4.54 -9.01
CA ASN A 36 -9.64 -3.81 -9.99
C ASN A 36 -11.13 -3.81 -9.62
N ASP A 37 -11.43 -4.29 -8.42
CA ASP A 37 -12.77 -4.52 -7.95
C ASP A 37 -13.13 -3.41 -6.96
N VAL A 38 -14.36 -2.90 -7.07
CA VAL A 38 -14.87 -1.79 -6.26
C VAL A 38 -16.20 -2.22 -5.65
N ILE A 39 -16.44 -1.83 -4.39
CA ILE A 39 -17.75 -2.05 -3.76
C ILE A 39 -18.75 -1.13 -4.47
N ALA A 40 -19.78 -1.71 -5.08
CA ALA A 40 -20.84 -1.01 -5.79
C ALA A 40 -22.07 -0.77 -4.89
N SER A 41 -22.43 -1.76 -4.06
CA SER A 41 -23.48 -1.58 -3.04
C SER A 41 -23.26 -2.50 -1.85
N ILE A 42 -23.93 -2.18 -0.75
CA ILE A 42 -23.90 -2.96 0.49
C ILE A 42 -25.32 -3.37 0.82
N THR A 43 -25.53 -4.66 1.02
CA THR A 43 -26.79 -5.18 1.56
C THR A 43 -26.66 -5.39 3.06
N ILE A 44 -27.61 -4.83 3.79
CA ILE A 44 -27.68 -4.86 5.25
C ILE A 44 -28.97 -5.56 5.67
N LEU A 45 -28.85 -6.58 6.50
CA LEU A 45 -29.97 -7.34 7.04
C LEU A 45 -30.17 -6.99 8.51
N VAL A 46 -31.39 -6.58 8.84
CA VAL A 46 -31.79 -6.17 10.18
C VAL A 46 -32.98 -7.01 10.64
N LYS A 47 -32.82 -7.80 11.69
CA LYS A 47 -33.88 -8.62 12.30
C LYS A 47 -34.21 -8.06 13.68
N GLU A 48 -35.49 -7.81 13.95
CA GLU A 48 -35.96 -7.29 15.25
C GLU A 48 -35.26 -5.98 15.71
N GLY A 49 -34.75 -5.20 14.76
CA GLY A 49 -34.02 -3.97 15.02
C GLY A 49 -32.54 -4.16 15.37
N LEU A 50 -32.00 -5.38 15.26
CA LEU A 50 -30.58 -5.69 15.39
C LEU A 50 -29.97 -6.00 14.03
N LEU A 51 -28.71 -5.60 13.84
CA LEU A 51 -27.91 -6.00 12.69
C LEU A 51 -27.62 -7.50 12.76
N CYS A 52 -27.93 -8.22 11.69
CA CYS A 52 -27.67 -9.66 11.60
C CYS A 52 -27.05 -10.10 10.27
N GLY A 53 -27.01 -9.25 9.24
CA GLY A 53 -26.40 -9.60 7.96
C GLY A 53 -25.66 -8.44 7.32
N LEU A 54 -24.48 -8.71 6.76
CA LEU A 54 -23.77 -7.79 5.87
C LEU A 54 -23.24 -8.51 4.64
N GLN A 55 -23.44 -7.91 3.47
CA GLN A 55 -22.95 -8.41 2.20
C GLN A 55 -22.47 -7.25 1.32
N PHE A 56 -21.33 -7.41 0.65
CA PHE A 56 -20.82 -6.46 -0.33
C PHE A 56 -21.13 -6.95 -1.74
N HIS A 57 -21.69 -6.06 -2.55
CA HIS A 57 -21.82 -6.23 -3.99
C HIS A 57 -20.67 -5.50 -4.66
N ILE A 58 -19.95 -6.22 -5.51
CA ILE A 58 -18.68 -5.81 -6.07
C ILE A 58 -18.87 -5.67 -7.56
N GLY A 59 -18.50 -4.51 -8.09
CA GLY A 59 -18.43 -4.24 -9.52
C GLY A 59 -16.97 -4.18 -9.96
N THR A 60 -16.70 -4.64 -11.17
CA THR A 60 -15.40 -4.47 -11.83
C THR A 60 -15.49 -3.48 -12.99
N ASP A 61 -14.37 -2.85 -13.34
CA ASP A 61 -14.26 -2.03 -14.56
C ASP A 61 -14.59 -2.82 -15.84
N THR A 62 -14.54 -4.15 -15.78
CA THR A 62 -14.90 -5.06 -16.88
C THR A 62 -16.39 -5.40 -16.94
N GLY A 63 -17.21 -4.83 -16.05
CA GLY A 63 -18.66 -5.05 -15.98
C GLY A 63 -19.07 -6.38 -15.34
N ARG A 64 -18.14 -7.09 -14.68
CA ARG A 64 -18.49 -8.27 -13.89
C ARG A 64 -18.98 -7.81 -12.52
N ASN A 65 -20.19 -8.21 -12.18
CA ASN A 65 -20.74 -7.98 -10.85
C ASN A 65 -20.80 -9.32 -10.11
N TRP A 66 -20.31 -9.33 -8.88
CA TRP A 66 -20.40 -10.48 -7.98
C TRP A 66 -20.67 -10.00 -6.56
N SER A 67 -21.07 -10.90 -5.67
CA SER A 67 -21.39 -10.56 -4.29
C SER A 67 -20.63 -11.46 -3.35
N THR A 68 -20.15 -10.90 -2.24
CA THR A 68 -19.58 -11.69 -1.15
C THR A 68 -20.65 -12.61 -0.54
N PRO A 69 -20.29 -13.61 0.27
CA PRO A 69 -21.26 -14.29 1.12
C PRO A 69 -21.99 -13.28 2.03
N MET A 70 -23.22 -13.62 2.44
CA MET A 70 -23.95 -12.88 3.47
C MET A 70 -23.39 -13.30 4.83
N HIS A 71 -22.82 -12.34 5.57
CA HIS A 71 -22.18 -12.62 6.85
C HIS A 71 -23.08 -12.33 8.04
N GLY A 72 -23.10 -13.22 9.04
CA GLY A 72 -23.90 -13.14 10.26
C GLY A 72 -25.29 -13.78 10.15
N PHE A 73 -25.68 -14.27 8.97
CA PHE A 73 -26.99 -14.86 8.73
C PHE A 73 -26.86 -16.16 7.93
N SER A 74 -27.23 -17.28 8.56
CA SER A 74 -27.43 -18.56 7.87
C SER A 74 -28.90 -18.68 7.46
N LYS A 75 -29.17 -18.96 6.18
CA LYS A 75 -30.50 -19.39 5.77
C LYS A 75 -30.80 -20.72 6.46
N SER A 76 -31.82 -20.77 7.29
CA SER A 76 -32.42 -22.05 7.66
C SER A 76 -32.90 -22.72 6.38
N GLU A 77 -32.46 -23.95 6.12
CA GLU A 77 -32.93 -24.75 4.97
C GLU A 77 -34.46 -24.68 4.90
N PRO A 78 -35.05 -24.32 3.76
CA PRO A 78 -36.49 -24.48 3.59
C PRO A 78 -36.76 -25.99 3.58
N GLY A 79 -37.53 -26.46 4.57
CA GLY A 79 -38.16 -27.76 4.48
C GLY A 79 -38.91 -27.82 3.14
N GLY A 80 -38.59 -28.84 2.34
CA GLY A 80 -38.98 -28.89 0.94
C GLY A 80 -40.47 -28.65 0.70
N ASN A 81 -40.76 -27.87 -0.33
CA ASN A 81 -41.57 -28.34 -1.45
C ASN A 81 -41.25 -27.48 -2.67
N ASP A 82 -40.93 -28.20 -3.74
CA ASP A 82 -40.68 -27.73 -5.09
C ASP A 82 -42.05 -27.41 -5.70
N ASP A 83 -42.40 -26.13 -5.80
CA ASP A 83 -43.46 -25.65 -6.69
C ASP A 83 -43.08 -24.24 -7.15
N GLY A 84 -42.58 -24.19 -8.39
CA GLY A 84 -42.15 -22.97 -9.06
C GLY A 84 -43.30 -22.00 -9.26
N ASN A 85 -43.34 -20.96 -8.43
CA ASN A 85 -44.07 -19.74 -8.73
C ASN A 85 -43.23 -18.52 -8.34
N ASP A 86 -42.99 -17.68 -9.34
CA ASP A 86 -42.38 -16.37 -9.21
C ASP A 86 -43.18 -15.48 -8.23
N VAL A 87 -42.56 -15.06 -7.13
CA VAL A 87 -43.15 -14.06 -6.22
C VAL A 87 -42.09 -13.05 -5.77
N GLU A 88 -42.33 -11.79 -6.15
CA GLU A 88 -41.60 -10.56 -5.82
C GLU A 88 -41.62 -10.15 -4.33
N ASN A 89 -41.77 -11.08 -3.39
CA ASN A 89 -41.83 -10.75 -1.95
C ASN A 89 -40.58 -11.22 -1.21
N ASN A 90 -39.64 -10.29 -1.00
CA ASN A 90 -38.41 -10.50 -0.21
C ASN A 90 -38.63 -10.98 1.25
N GLU A 91 -39.88 -11.00 1.75
CA GLU A 91 -40.21 -11.47 3.10
C GLU A 91 -40.22 -13.00 3.25
N GLU A 92 -40.46 -13.76 2.17
CA GLU A 92 -40.52 -15.24 2.26
C GLU A 92 -39.12 -15.89 2.33
N MET A 93 -38.07 -15.20 1.85
CA MET A 93 -36.73 -15.79 1.74
C MET A 93 -35.89 -15.72 3.03
N TYR A 94 -36.22 -14.83 3.96
CA TYR A 94 -35.42 -14.55 5.18
C TYR A 94 -36.18 -14.74 6.50
N GLY A 95 -37.47 -15.10 6.43
CA GLY A 95 -38.34 -15.32 7.57
C GLY A 95 -38.98 -14.03 8.12
N PRO A 96 -39.97 -14.15 9.02
CA PRO A 96 -40.71 -13.02 9.55
C PRO A 96 -39.81 -12.05 10.34
N ASN A 97 -40.09 -10.74 10.24
CA ASN A 97 -39.41 -9.64 10.92
C ASN A 97 -37.98 -9.31 10.47
N VAL A 98 -37.58 -9.73 9.26
CA VAL A 98 -36.33 -9.33 8.63
C VAL A 98 -36.55 -8.14 7.69
N LYS A 99 -35.74 -7.09 7.86
CA LYS A 99 -35.69 -5.93 6.95
C LYS A 99 -34.38 -5.94 6.18
N LEU A 100 -34.48 -5.86 4.86
CA LEU A 100 -33.35 -5.72 3.96
C LEU A 100 -33.18 -4.24 3.60
N PHE A 101 -31.96 -3.73 3.71
CA PHE A 101 -31.59 -2.41 3.24
C PHE A 101 -30.45 -2.52 2.23
N GLU A 102 -30.50 -1.73 1.18
CA GLU A 102 -29.40 -1.61 0.21
C GLU A 102 -28.84 -0.20 0.25
N PHE A 103 -27.53 -0.08 0.42
CA PHE A 103 -26.80 1.17 0.32
C PHE A 103 -25.93 1.16 -0.95
N LYS A 104 -26.40 1.86 -1.99
CA LYS A 104 -25.72 1.96 -3.29
C LYS A 104 -24.68 3.07 -3.28
N LEU A 105 -23.49 2.79 -3.78
CA LEU A 105 -22.42 3.75 -3.97
C LEU A 105 -22.49 4.34 -5.38
N ASP A 106 -22.18 5.63 -5.49
CA ASP A 106 -22.11 6.34 -6.77
C ASP A 106 -20.79 6.00 -7.48
N ASP A 107 -20.67 6.33 -8.77
CA ASP A 107 -19.44 6.10 -9.53
C ASP A 107 -18.23 6.77 -8.86
N LYS A 108 -17.16 5.99 -8.65
CA LYS A 108 -15.93 6.42 -7.95
C LYS A 108 -16.11 6.82 -6.48
N GLU A 109 -17.24 6.48 -5.88
CA GLU A 109 -17.45 6.61 -4.44
C GLU A 109 -16.87 5.41 -3.70
N HIS A 110 -16.14 5.68 -2.62
CA HIS A 110 -15.54 4.63 -1.79
C HIS A 110 -15.99 4.75 -0.34
N ILE A 111 -16.08 3.62 0.37
CA ILE A 111 -16.37 3.62 1.80
C ILE A 111 -15.07 3.95 2.55
N ILE A 112 -15.07 5.04 3.29
CA ILE A 112 -13.90 5.49 4.07
C ILE A 112 -14.05 5.21 5.56
N GLY A 113 -15.28 4.89 6.01
CA GLY A 113 -15.49 4.49 7.38
C GLY A 113 -16.84 3.84 7.64
N ILE A 114 -16.86 2.98 8.65
CA ILE A 114 -18.02 2.29 9.17
C ILE A 114 -18.15 2.68 10.64
N GLU A 115 -19.33 3.14 11.03
CA GLU A 115 -19.64 3.38 12.43
C GLU A 115 -20.60 2.33 12.93
N VAL A 116 -20.29 1.78 14.09
CA VAL A 116 -21.03 0.66 14.65
C VAL A 116 -21.16 0.78 16.16
N PHE A 117 -22.30 0.33 16.68
CA PHE A 117 -22.48 0.09 18.11
C PHE A 117 -22.19 -1.38 18.40
N ALA A 118 -21.25 -1.64 19.30
CA ALA A 118 -20.82 -2.98 19.65
C ALA A 118 -20.66 -3.13 21.16
N THR A 119 -20.93 -4.33 21.66
CA THR A 119 -20.62 -4.74 23.03
C THR A 119 -19.31 -5.51 23.06
N ASN A 120 -18.84 -5.90 24.24
CA ASN A 120 -17.63 -6.69 24.35
C ASN A 120 -17.75 -8.07 23.68
N ASN A 121 -18.97 -8.61 23.52
CA ASN A 121 -19.19 -10.00 23.11
C ASN A 121 -19.93 -10.14 21.78
N SER A 122 -20.37 -9.04 21.18
CA SER A 122 -21.05 -9.05 19.89
C SER A 122 -21.06 -7.66 19.25
N VAL A 123 -21.46 -7.60 17.98
CA VAL A 123 -21.77 -6.36 17.27
C VAL A 123 -23.30 -6.17 17.19
N PRO A 124 -24.04 -5.94 18.31
CA PRO A 124 -25.47 -5.72 18.25
C PRO A 124 -25.74 -4.23 18.34
N GLY A 125 -26.53 -3.72 17.40
CA GLY A 125 -27.10 -2.40 17.58
C GLY A 125 -27.59 -1.78 16.30
N ARG A 126 -26.64 -1.09 15.66
CA ARG A 126 -26.85 -0.36 14.44
C ARG A 126 -25.53 -0.04 13.76
N ILE A 127 -25.58 0.10 12.45
CA ILE A 127 -24.43 0.40 11.60
C ILE A 127 -24.75 1.57 10.67
N ARG A 128 -23.75 2.37 10.33
CA ARG A 128 -23.81 3.32 9.22
C ARG A 128 -22.47 3.45 8.51
N PHE A 129 -22.53 3.91 7.27
CA PHE A 129 -21.39 4.03 6.37
C PHE A 129 -21.08 5.49 6.07
N ARG A 130 -19.80 5.82 5.94
CA ARG A 130 -19.29 7.10 5.48
C ARG A 130 -18.49 6.91 4.20
N THR A 131 -18.66 7.83 3.26
CA THR A 131 -18.05 7.72 1.94
C THR A 131 -17.07 8.85 1.63
N SER A 132 -16.23 8.64 0.61
CA SER A 132 -15.25 9.62 0.11
C SER A 132 -15.90 10.93 -0.36
N HIS A 133 -17.16 10.89 -0.82
CA HIS A 133 -17.94 12.07 -1.20
C HIS A 133 -18.54 12.84 -0.01
N GLY A 134 -18.24 12.44 1.23
CA GLY A 134 -18.81 13.05 2.43
C GLY A 134 -20.25 12.64 2.72
N ARG A 135 -20.80 11.67 1.98
CA ARG A 135 -22.13 11.10 2.22
C ARG A 135 -22.07 10.18 3.44
N THR A 136 -23.08 10.28 4.29
CA THR A 136 -23.25 9.40 5.45
C THR A 136 -24.60 8.71 5.33
N SER A 137 -24.61 7.38 5.40
CA SER A 137 -25.84 6.60 5.36
C SER A 137 -26.70 6.87 6.62
N PRO A 138 -28.02 6.60 6.58
CA PRO A 138 -28.80 6.49 7.79
C PRO A 138 -28.26 5.36 8.68
N TRP A 139 -28.69 5.35 9.94
CA TRP A 139 -28.45 4.22 10.84
C TRP A 139 -29.36 3.05 10.46
N TYR A 140 -28.76 1.90 10.18
CA TYR A 140 -29.45 0.64 9.97
C TYR A 140 -29.45 -0.15 11.28
N GLY A 141 -30.64 -0.48 11.81
CA GLY A 141 -30.81 -1.01 13.16
C GLY A 141 -31.37 0.04 14.13
N LYS A 142 -31.99 -0.41 15.21
CA LYS A 142 -32.67 0.44 16.21
C LYS A 142 -31.96 0.47 17.56
N SER A 143 -31.10 -0.51 17.83
CA SER A 143 -30.51 -0.68 19.14
C SER A 143 -29.23 0.16 19.27
N GLU A 144 -29.13 0.93 20.36
CA GLU A 144 -27.93 1.69 20.72
C GLU A 144 -27.08 0.94 21.77
N ILE A 145 -27.30 -0.36 21.92
CA ILE A 145 -26.63 -1.17 22.94
C ILE A 145 -25.13 -1.24 22.66
N GLY A 146 -24.31 -0.90 23.66
CA GLY A 146 -22.86 -0.96 23.58
C GLY A 146 -22.18 0.39 23.34
N LYS A 147 -20.88 0.34 23.07
CA LYS A 147 -20.07 1.55 22.79
C LYS A 147 -20.05 1.81 21.29
N ARG A 148 -20.02 3.09 20.92
CA ARG A 148 -19.85 3.51 19.53
C ARG A 148 -18.38 3.39 19.13
N TYR A 149 -18.15 2.75 18.00
CA TYR A 149 -16.85 2.63 17.38
C TYR A 149 -16.88 3.14 15.94
N ILE A 150 -15.70 3.54 15.46
CA ILE A 150 -15.47 3.98 14.09
C ILE A 150 -14.33 3.12 13.53
N LEU A 151 -14.60 2.44 12.42
CA LEU A 151 -13.67 1.65 11.63
C LEU A 151 -13.38 2.36 10.31
N PRO A 152 -12.12 2.42 9.83
CA PRO A 152 -10.93 2.16 10.63
C PRO A 152 -10.82 3.18 11.79
N ARG A 153 -10.21 2.78 12.91
CA ARG A 153 -9.97 3.72 14.02
C ARG A 153 -9.10 4.85 13.50
N SER A 154 -9.68 6.05 13.42
CA SER A 154 -8.92 7.23 13.02
C SER A 154 -7.88 7.51 14.11
N ASN A 155 -6.61 7.18 13.85
CA ASN A 155 -5.52 7.80 14.59
C ASN A 155 -5.39 9.23 14.07
N ASP A 156 -6.30 10.10 14.50
CA ASP A 156 -6.34 11.53 14.18
C ASP A 156 -5.02 12.25 14.52
N LYS A 157 -4.13 11.64 15.31
CA LYS A 157 -2.82 12.20 15.68
C LYS A 157 -1.69 11.91 14.67
N VAL A 158 -1.88 11.01 13.71
CA VAL A 158 -0.85 10.68 12.68
C VAL A 158 -1.25 11.17 11.28
N ARG A 159 -2.55 11.43 11.08
CA ARG A 159 -3.15 11.73 9.77
C ARG A 159 -2.75 13.05 9.10
N ASP A 160 -2.19 14.00 9.84
CA ASP A 160 -1.91 15.34 9.30
C ASP A 160 -0.44 15.65 9.00
N LYS A 161 0.51 14.80 9.40
CA LYS A 161 1.95 15.08 9.18
C LYS A 161 2.68 14.07 8.28
N ASN A 162 2.25 12.80 8.26
CA ASN A 162 2.90 11.71 7.52
C ASN A 162 1.87 10.87 6.71
N LYS A 163 1.13 11.47 5.77
CA LYS A 163 0.32 10.65 4.85
C LYS A 163 1.22 9.92 3.86
N LYS A 164 1.62 8.69 4.21
CA LYS A 164 2.28 7.71 3.33
C LYS A 164 1.41 7.39 2.10
N TYR A 165 0.09 7.43 2.26
CA TYR A 165 -0.89 7.06 1.26
C TYR A 165 -1.71 8.28 0.81
N ALA A 166 -1.96 8.37 -0.49
CA ALA A 166 -2.82 9.40 -1.08
C ALA A 166 -4.29 9.13 -0.77
N GLU A 167 -4.68 7.85 -0.82
CA GLU A 167 -6.06 7.40 -0.57
C GLU A 167 -6.06 6.17 0.32
N GLU A 168 -7.07 6.08 1.19
CA GLU A 168 -7.35 4.90 2.02
C GLU A 168 -8.84 4.66 1.99
N PHE A 169 -9.26 3.45 1.64
CA PHE A 169 -10.67 3.08 1.63
C PHE A 169 -10.87 1.60 1.95
N ILE A 170 -12.07 1.26 2.39
CA ILE A 170 -12.45 -0.09 2.79
C ILE A 170 -12.73 -0.92 1.54
N VAL A 171 -12.10 -2.08 1.46
CA VAL A 171 -12.20 -3.05 0.34
C VAL A 171 -12.58 -4.44 0.81
N GLY A 172 -13.03 -4.59 2.04
CA GLY A 172 -13.40 -5.90 2.55
C GLY A 172 -13.78 -5.87 4.01
N LEU A 173 -14.42 -6.95 4.45
CA LEU A 173 -14.74 -7.22 5.83
C LEU A 173 -13.84 -8.33 6.36
N HIS A 174 -13.56 -8.25 7.65
CA HIS A 174 -12.80 -9.24 8.41
C HIS A 174 -13.50 -9.42 9.76
N GLY A 175 -13.64 -10.64 10.27
CA GLY A 175 -14.21 -10.83 11.61
C GLY A 175 -14.73 -12.23 11.89
N CYS A 176 -15.64 -12.31 12.87
CA CYS A 176 -16.23 -13.55 13.35
C CYS A 176 -17.74 -13.46 13.31
N GLU A 177 -18.38 -14.47 12.74
CA GLU A 177 -19.83 -14.60 12.62
C GLU A 177 -20.37 -15.84 13.34
N GLY A 178 -21.61 -15.73 13.81
CA GLY A 178 -22.44 -16.85 14.20
C GLY A 178 -23.57 -17.08 13.18
N SER A 179 -24.45 -18.04 13.46
CA SER A 179 -25.57 -18.38 12.57
C SER A 179 -26.62 -17.28 12.40
N SER A 180 -26.71 -16.34 13.34
CA SER A 180 -27.73 -15.28 13.34
C SER A 180 -27.24 -13.92 13.84
N THR A 181 -25.94 -13.80 14.11
CA THR A 181 -25.34 -12.58 14.69
C THR A 181 -23.89 -12.41 14.24
N LEU A 182 -23.43 -11.16 14.14
CA LEU A 182 -22.02 -10.82 14.00
C LEU A 182 -21.37 -10.70 15.40
N PHE A 183 -20.35 -11.50 15.67
CA PHE A 183 -19.62 -11.47 16.95
C PHE A 183 -18.51 -10.42 16.95
N SER A 184 -17.81 -10.30 15.82
CA SER A 184 -16.82 -9.26 15.62
C SER A 184 -16.86 -8.70 14.20
N LEU A 185 -16.54 -7.42 14.07
CA LEU A 185 -16.46 -6.70 12.80
C LEU A 185 -15.15 -5.93 12.74
N GLY A 186 -14.40 -6.18 11.68
CA GLY A 186 -13.20 -5.48 11.25
C GLY A 186 -13.31 -5.15 9.76
N VAL A 187 -12.40 -4.29 9.29
CA VAL A 187 -12.35 -3.87 7.90
C VAL A 187 -10.97 -4.06 7.33
N ILE A 188 -10.94 -4.42 6.05
CA ILE A 188 -9.73 -4.48 5.24
C ILE A 188 -9.62 -3.14 4.52
N LEU A 189 -8.51 -2.44 4.74
CA LEU A 189 -8.21 -1.18 4.06
C LEU A 189 -7.31 -1.42 2.89
N ARG A 190 -7.64 -0.81 1.76
CA ARG A 190 -6.72 -0.60 0.65
C ARG A 190 -6.02 0.72 0.85
N GLN A 191 -4.70 0.66 0.95
CA GLN A 191 -3.85 1.84 1.04
C GLN A 191 -3.22 2.09 -0.32
N VAL A 192 -3.46 3.28 -0.85
CA VAL A 192 -3.06 3.69 -2.19
C VAL A 192 -1.90 4.67 -2.06
N GLU A 193 -0.72 4.28 -2.52
CA GLU A 193 0.45 5.16 -2.51
C GLU A 193 0.26 6.37 -3.43
N ALA A 194 0.85 7.50 -3.04
CA ALA A 194 0.81 8.69 -3.86
C ALA A 194 1.54 8.47 -5.19
N VAL A 195 0.88 8.87 -6.29
CA VAL A 195 1.44 8.85 -7.65
C VAL A 195 2.78 9.59 -7.64
N ASN A 196 3.87 8.87 -7.92
CA ASN A 196 5.20 9.46 -8.10
C ASN A 196 5.44 9.78 -9.58
N VAL A 197 6.48 10.57 -9.90
CA VAL A 197 6.76 10.98 -11.29
C VAL A 197 7.11 9.82 -12.24
N PHE A 198 7.44 8.65 -11.70
CA PHE A 198 7.75 7.41 -12.41
C PHE A 198 6.64 6.36 -12.32
N SER A 199 5.46 6.69 -11.76
CA SER A 199 4.35 5.74 -11.53
C SER A 199 3.67 5.26 -12.82
N ARG A 200 4.25 5.57 -13.99
CA ARG A 200 3.80 5.14 -15.32
C ARG A 200 4.95 4.55 -16.13
N CYS A 201 6.11 4.42 -15.51
CA CYS A 201 7.33 3.89 -16.08
C CYS A 201 7.51 2.46 -15.58
N TRP A 202 8.04 1.57 -16.43
CA TRP A 202 8.34 0.18 -16.06
C TRP A 202 7.12 -0.58 -15.49
N MET A 203 5.99 -0.49 -16.19
CA MET A 203 4.71 -1.09 -15.77
C MET A 203 4.73 -2.63 -15.80
N ASP A 204 5.70 -3.23 -16.47
CA ASP A 204 5.94 -4.66 -16.50
C ASP A 204 6.52 -5.10 -15.16
N ARG A 205 5.64 -5.57 -14.25
CA ARG A 205 6.10 -6.18 -13.00
C ARG A 205 6.80 -7.50 -13.36
N PRO A 206 8.09 -7.67 -13.04
CA PRO A 206 8.83 -8.87 -13.40
C PRO A 206 8.17 -10.14 -12.82
N ASP A 207 7.56 -10.01 -11.63
CA ASP A 207 6.83 -11.09 -10.93
C ASP A 207 5.54 -11.54 -11.63
N ARG A 208 4.97 -10.72 -12.53
CA ARG A 208 3.69 -11.03 -13.21
C ARG A 208 3.88 -11.54 -14.64
N VAL A 209 5.05 -11.32 -15.24
CA VAL A 209 5.31 -11.59 -16.66
C VAL A 209 5.86 -13.00 -16.88
N PHE A 210 6.43 -13.65 -15.86
CA PHE A 210 7.05 -14.97 -15.99
C PHE A 210 6.28 -16.06 -15.23
N GLN A 211 5.65 -16.98 -15.97
CA GLN A 211 5.09 -18.23 -15.46
C GLN A 211 6.05 -19.40 -15.79
N GLY A 212 7.28 -19.34 -15.27
CA GLY A 212 8.22 -20.45 -15.43
C GLY A 212 7.95 -21.54 -14.40
N GLU A 213 8.12 -22.81 -14.80
CA GLU A 213 7.96 -23.97 -13.91
C GLU A 213 9.09 -24.09 -12.86
N ASP A 214 10.27 -23.49 -13.13
CA ASP A 214 11.44 -23.52 -12.26
C ASP A 214 11.64 -22.21 -11.47
N GLU A 215 11.81 -22.32 -10.15
CA GLU A 215 12.10 -21.18 -9.26
C GLU A 215 13.41 -20.44 -9.63
N GLU A 216 14.43 -21.17 -10.09
CA GLU A 216 15.75 -20.58 -10.35
C GLU A 216 15.77 -19.76 -11.65
N SER A 217 15.10 -20.26 -12.69
CA SER A 217 14.88 -19.55 -13.96
C SER A 217 14.06 -18.28 -13.75
N SER A 218 13.03 -18.36 -12.90
CA SER A 218 12.20 -17.22 -12.50
C SER A 218 13.03 -16.15 -11.78
N ARG A 219 13.89 -16.53 -10.83
CA ARG A 219 14.78 -15.59 -10.13
C ARG A 219 15.75 -14.89 -11.07
N ARG A 220 16.40 -15.62 -11.98
CA ARG A 220 17.34 -15.04 -12.95
C ARG A 220 16.64 -14.06 -13.91
N PHE A 221 15.42 -14.38 -14.33
CA PHE A 221 14.62 -13.49 -15.18
C PHE A 221 14.26 -12.19 -14.46
N VAL A 222 13.78 -12.28 -13.21
CA VAL A 222 13.47 -11.12 -12.37
C VAL A 222 14.71 -10.25 -12.18
N GLU A 223 15.83 -10.83 -11.75
CA GLU A 223 17.10 -10.10 -11.57
C GLU A 223 17.57 -9.41 -12.85
N SER A 224 17.45 -10.07 -14.01
CA SER A 224 17.82 -9.49 -15.30
C SER A 224 16.95 -8.30 -15.70
N THR A 225 15.66 -8.36 -15.36
CA THR A 225 14.68 -7.31 -15.65
C THR A 225 14.89 -6.12 -14.73
N GLU A 226 15.09 -6.36 -13.43
CA GLU A 226 15.42 -5.30 -12.46
C GLU A 226 16.70 -4.56 -12.85
N LEU A 227 17.74 -5.31 -13.25
CA LEU A 227 19.01 -4.72 -13.69
C LEU A 227 18.84 -3.88 -14.96
N LEU A 228 17.98 -4.31 -15.89
CA LEU A 228 17.64 -3.53 -17.08
C LEU A 228 16.91 -2.22 -16.70
N GLN A 229 15.90 -2.31 -15.84
CA GLN A 229 15.16 -1.15 -15.35
C GLN A 229 16.08 -0.17 -14.61
N GLN A 230 17.00 -0.66 -13.79
CA GLN A 230 18.01 0.16 -13.10
C GLN A 230 18.93 0.90 -14.07
N ARG A 231 19.38 0.25 -15.15
CA ARG A 231 20.18 0.90 -16.20
C ARG A 231 19.38 1.99 -16.92
N GLN A 232 18.12 1.73 -17.24
CA GLN A 232 17.23 2.71 -17.85
C GLN A 232 17.01 3.92 -16.93
N PHE A 233 16.79 3.68 -15.63
CA PHE A 233 16.70 4.74 -14.63
C PHE A 233 17.98 5.59 -14.55
N ASN A 234 19.15 4.96 -14.55
CA ASN A 234 20.43 5.69 -14.58
C ASN A 234 20.58 6.56 -15.83
N ASN A 235 20.14 6.07 -17.00
CA ASN A 235 20.11 6.86 -18.23
C ASN A 235 19.19 8.07 -18.10
N VAL A 236 18.01 7.91 -17.47
CA VAL A 236 17.10 9.03 -17.19
C VAL A 236 17.75 10.08 -16.29
N LEU A 237 18.44 9.67 -15.23
CA LEU A 237 19.17 10.59 -14.35
C LEU A 237 20.29 11.34 -15.10
N ALA A 238 21.00 10.66 -16.01
CA ALA A 238 22.02 11.29 -16.85
C ALA A 238 21.44 12.29 -17.85
N MET A 239 20.29 11.99 -18.46
CA MET A 239 19.58 12.95 -19.32
C MET A 239 19.10 14.17 -18.52
N ARG A 240 18.57 13.93 -17.31
CA ARG A 240 18.17 15.01 -16.39
C ARG A 240 19.34 15.89 -15.97
N SER A 241 20.51 15.32 -15.67
CA SER A 241 21.69 16.11 -15.30
C SER A 241 22.17 16.98 -16.46
N ALA A 242 22.10 16.47 -17.69
CA ALA A 242 22.40 17.26 -18.89
C ALA A 242 21.45 18.46 -19.05
N ASP A 243 20.14 18.27 -18.86
CA ASP A 243 19.14 19.35 -18.92
C ASP A 243 19.44 20.45 -17.89
N VAL A 244 19.76 20.06 -16.65
CA VAL A 244 20.15 21.00 -15.58
C VAL A 244 21.40 21.77 -15.95
N LEU A 245 22.42 21.11 -16.53
CA LEU A 245 23.65 21.76 -16.96
C LEU A 245 23.40 22.76 -18.09
N VAL A 246 22.51 22.44 -19.04
CA VAL A 246 22.11 23.36 -20.11
C VAL A 246 21.39 24.58 -19.53
N ALA A 247 20.44 24.39 -18.61
CA ALA A 247 19.75 25.48 -17.92
C ALA A 247 20.73 26.36 -17.14
N ARG A 248 21.69 25.75 -16.44
CA ARG A 248 22.77 26.46 -15.72
C ARG A 248 23.62 27.30 -16.67
N ASN A 249 24.05 26.73 -17.79
CA ASN A 249 24.87 27.44 -18.77
C ASN A 249 24.12 28.63 -19.41
N ARG A 250 22.82 28.46 -19.71
CA ARG A 250 21.97 29.57 -20.20
C ARG A 250 21.84 30.68 -19.16
N SER A 251 21.65 30.30 -17.89
CA SER A 251 21.53 31.24 -16.77
C SER A 251 22.84 31.97 -16.50
N LEU A 252 23.97 31.28 -16.57
CA LEU A 252 25.30 31.90 -16.47
C LEU A 252 25.53 32.92 -17.59
N ARG A 253 25.16 32.59 -18.83
CA ARG A 253 25.26 33.54 -19.95
C ARG A 253 24.41 34.79 -19.73
N LEU A 254 23.19 34.63 -19.20
CA LEU A 254 22.35 35.77 -18.83
C LEU A 254 23.00 36.60 -17.73
N CYS A 255 23.51 35.97 -16.67
CA CYS A 255 24.22 36.65 -15.57
C CYS A 255 25.40 37.48 -16.08
N LEU A 256 26.25 36.90 -16.93
CA LEU A 256 27.39 37.61 -17.52
C LEU A 256 26.96 38.78 -18.39
N ARG A 257 25.90 38.62 -19.20
CA ARG A 257 25.33 39.73 -20.01
C ARG A 257 24.75 40.83 -19.14
N MET A 258 24.09 40.50 -18.03
CA MET A 258 23.54 41.48 -17.10
C MET A 258 24.60 42.24 -16.31
N ARG A 259 25.72 41.59 -15.99
CA ARG A 259 26.79 42.20 -15.19
C ARG A 259 27.80 42.99 -16.01
N TYR A 260 28.07 42.55 -17.24
CA TYR A 260 29.15 43.12 -18.08
C TYR A 260 28.66 43.62 -19.44
N GLY A 261 27.33 43.66 -19.68
CA GLY A 261 26.77 44.11 -20.94
C GLY A 261 26.61 45.63 -20.98
N ASP A 262 27.12 46.24 -22.05
CA ASP A 262 27.13 47.70 -22.25
C ASP A 262 25.72 48.32 -22.36
N PHE A 263 24.71 47.51 -22.65
CA PHE A 263 23.32 47.94 -22.87
C PHE A 263 22.45 47.91 -21.61
N ILE A 264 22.97 47.44 -20.47
CA ILE A 264 22.18 47.28 -19.24
C ILE A 264 22.46 48.43 -18.27
N PRO A 265 21.43 49.18 -17.82
CA PRO A 265 21.60 50.29 -16.88
C PRO A 265 22.35 49.87 -15.60
N LEU A 266 23.30 50.70 -15.16
CA LEU A 266 24.11 50.49 -13.93
C LEU A 266 23.30 50.04 -12.70
N PRO A 267 22.09 50.59 -12.41
CA PRO A 267 21.29 50.11 -11.28
C PRO A 267 20.90 48.64 -11.37
N LEU A 268 20.66 48.12 -12.57
CA LEU A 268 20.28 46.71 -12.81
C LEU A 268 21.48 45.76 -12.83
N GLN A 269 22.70 46.28 -12.92
CA GLN A 269 23.95 45.49 -12.82
C GLN A 269 24.31 45.13 -11.37
N SER A 270 23.54 45.61 -10.38
CA SER A 270 23.71 45.25 -8.98
C SER A 270 23.69 43.72 -8.80
N VAL A 271 24.70 43.20 -8.09
CA VAL A 271 24.87 41.74 -7.86
C VAL A 271 23.61 41.11 -7.29
N ARG A 272 22.87 41.82 -6.42
CA ARG A 272 21.62 41.34 -5.84
C ARG A 272 20.52 41.15 -6.89
N ILE A 273 20.38 42.09 -7.81
CA ILE A 273 19.37 42.06 -8.88
C ILE A 273 19.75 40.99 -9.91
N VAL A 274 21.01 40.99 -10.35
CA VAL A 274 21.51 39.99 -11.30
C VAL A 274 21.34 38.57 -10.74
N SER A 275 21.67 38.36 -9.47
CA SER A 275 21.48 37.07 -8.79
C SER A 275 20.00 36.67 -8.71
N ALA A 276 19.12 37.60 -8.32
CA ALA A 276 17.68 37.34 -8.25
C ALA A 276 17.08 36.98 -9.63
N VAL A 277 17.40 37.74 -10.67
CA VAL A 277 16.93 37.50 -12.04
C VAL A 277 17.50 36.19 -12.60
N THR A 278 18.78 35.91 -12.35
CA THR A 278 19.42 34.66 -12.78
C THR A 278 18.81 33.45 -12.07
N LYS A 279 18.53 33.56 -10.76
CA LYS A 279 17.87 32.52 -9.97
C LYS A 279 16.45 32.27 -10.49
N TRP A 280 15.69 33.33 -10.76
CA TRP A 280 14.36 33.23 -11.36
C TRP A 280 14.42 32.57 -12.73
N PHE A 281 15.32 33.00 -13.61
CA PHE A 281 15.47 32.46 -14.96
C PHE A 281 15.90 31.00 -14.94
N PHE A 282 16.85 30.63 -14.07
CA PHE A 282 17.23 29.24 -13.87
C PHE A 282 16.04 28.40 -13.41
N ASN A 283 15.30 28.86 -12.38
CA ASN A 283 14.12 28.16 -11.88
C ASN A 283 12.99 28.05 -12.92
N ALA A 284 12.85 29.03 -13.81
CA ALA A 284 11.89 29.01 -14.92
C ALA A 284 12.29 28.00 -16.01
N LEU A 285 13.58 27.96 -16.38
CA LEU A 285 14.12 26.96 -17.31
C LEU A 285 14.11 25.55 -16.71
N SER A 286 14.25 25.47 -15.38
CA SER A 286 14.24 24.24 -14.62
C SER A 286 12.86 23.95 -14.04
N HIS A 287 11.77 24.52 -14.56
CA HIS A 287 10.43 24.20 -14.09
C HIS A 287 10.20 22.68 -14.26
N SER A 288 9.80 21.98 -13.19
CA SER A 288 9.79 20.50 -13.00
C SER A 288 11.11 19.84 -12.53
N LEU A 289 12.21 20.58 -12.44
CA LEU A 289 13.41 20.18 -11.72
C LEU A 289 13.33 20.72 -10.29
N VAL A 290 13.93 19.97 -9.36
CA VAL A 290 14.01 20.26 -7.92
C VAL A 290 14.12 21.75 -7.67
N LYS A 291 13.09 22.34 -7.06
CA LYS A 291 13.15 23.74 -6.61
C LYS A 291 14.30 23.83 -5.61
N LEU A 292 15.24 24.76 -5.83
CA LEU A 292 16.12 25.22 -4.77
C LEU A 292 15.22 25.81 -3.68
N THR A 293 14.96 25.04 -2.64
CA THR A 293 14.26 25.52 -1.47
C THR A 293 15.11 26.63 -0.84
N ASP A 294 14.49 27.73 -0.44
CA ASP A 294 15.16 28.87 0.21
C ASP A 294 15.67 28.54 1.62
N VAL A 295 15.81 27.26 1.97
CA VAL A 295 16.37 26.82 3.25
C VAL A 295 17.89 26.94 3.18
N THR A 296 18.36 28.18 3.11
CA THR A 296 19.77 28.55 3.13
C THR A 296 20.47 28.21 4.45
N ASP A 297 19.72 27.86 5.50
CA ASP A 297 20.28 27.44 6.80
C ASP A 297 20.48 25.92 6.95
N SER A 298 19.95 25.10 6.04
CA SER A 298 20.26 23.66 5.98
C SER A 298 20.94 23.24 4.67
N GLY A 299 21.01 24.15 3.69
CA GLY A 299 21.64 23.91 2.38
C GLY A 299 23.15 23.71 2.43
N THR A 300 23.86 24.30 3.41
CA THR A 300 25.26 23.95 3.70
C THR A 300 25.37 22.52 4.21
N SER A 301 24.42 22.02 4.99
CA SER A 301 24.41 20.61 5.43
C SER A 301 24.05 19.62 4.32
N MET A 302 23.35 20.05 3.26
CA MET A 302 22.99 19.16 2.14
C MET A 302 24.03 19.13 1.00
N LEU A 303 24.80 20.20 0.81
CA LEU A 303 25.74 20.32 -0.32
C LEU A 303 27.23 20.33 0.09
N SER A 304 27.56 20.50 1.38
CA SER A 304 28.95 20.42 1.86
C SER A 304 29.34 19.01 2.32
N ALA A 305 29.11 18.00 1.49
CA ALA A 305 29.81 16.71 1.55
C ALA A 305 29.38 15.87 0.34
N GLY A 306 30.24 14.98 -0.14
CA GLY A 306 29.83 13.74 -0.82
C GLY A 306 29.07 12.80 0.12
N GLY A 307 28.09 13.34 0.84
CA GLY A 307 27.48 12.83 2.04
C GLY A 307 26.26 13.68 2.32
N SER A 308 25.20 13.46 1.54
CA SER A 308 23.85 13.68 2.05
C SER A 308 23.78 12.94 3.39
N ASP A 309 23.61 13.71 4.46
CA ASP A 309 23.17 13.30 5.79
C ASP A 309 22.80 11.81 5.85
N GLY A 310 23.69 10.98 6.38
CA GLY A 310 23.72 9.52 6.18
C GLY A 310 22.48 8.76 6.66
N THR A 311 21.40 9.44 7.03
CA THR A 311 20.07 8.96 7.38
C THR A 311 19.49 8.00 6.33
N LEU A 312 19.36 8.40 5.05
CA LEU A 312 18.83 7.52 4.00
C LEU A 312 19.73 6.30 3.78
N THR A 313 21.04 6.51 3.64
CA THR A 313 22.02 5.42 3.47
C THR A 313 22.01 4.47 4.67
N ARG A 314 21.96 4.98 5.89
CA ARG A 314 21.87 4.22 7.15
C ARG A 314 20.56 3.46 7.23
N GLY A 315 19.44 4.10 6.86
CA GLY A 315 18.12 3.48 6.82
C GLY A 315 18.09 2.31 5.82
N TYR A 316 18.58 2.50 4.60
CA TYR A 316 18.69 1.43 3.61
C TYR A 316 19.68 0.33 4.02
N GLN A 317 20.79 0.68 4.68
CA GLN A 317 21.73 -0.30 5.23
C GLN A 317 21.11 -1.12 6.35
N GLN A 318 20.33 -0.50 7.25
CA GLN A 318 19.58 -1.17 8.32
C GLN A 318 18.48 -2.08 7.75
N ILE A 319 17.78 -1.64 6.70
CA ILE A 319 16.80 -2.48 6.02
C ILE A 319 17.50 -3.68 5.37
N ARG A 320 18.62 -3.47 4.67
CA ARG A 320 19.37 -4.55 4.03
C ARG A 320 19.97 -5.55 5.03
N SER A 321 20.51 -5.07 6.14
CA SER A 321 21.03 -5.96 7.19
C SER A 321 19.90 -6.69 7.90
N GLY A 322 18.77 -6.02 8.16
CA GLY A 322 17.55 -6.61 8.71
C GLY A 322 16.94 -7.69 7.81
N THR A 323 16.83 -7.45 6.50
CA THR A 323 16.30 -8.46 5.56
C THR A 323 17.21 -9.67 5.42
N MET A 324 18.53 -9.47 5.41
CA MET A 324 19.48 -10.59 5.41
C MET A 324 19.41 -11.40 6.71
N LEU A 325 19.30 -10.72 7.86
CA LEU A 325 19.14 -11.40 9.15
C LEU A 325 17.83 -12.18 9.21
N LEU A 326 16.71 -11.56 8.82
CA LEU A 326 15.39 -12.19 8.79
C LEU A 326 15.39 -13.45 7.90
N LYS A 327 15.87 -13.32 6.66
CA LYS A 327 15.91 -14.44 5.71
C LYS A 327 16.79 -15.59 6.18
N ASN A 328 17.95 -15.28 6.79
CA ASN A 328 18.84 -16.31 7.33
C ASN A 328 18.26 -16.98 8.57
N SER A 329 17.67 -16.20 9.48
CA SER A 329 17.05 -16.70 10.71
C SER A 329 15.79 -17.51 10.43
N GLU A 330 14.93 -17.10 9.49
CA GLU A 330 13.75 -17.86 9.06
C GLU A 330 14.14 -19.19 8.39
N ARG A 331 15.11 -19.18 7.48
CA ARG A 331 15.60 -20.41 6.84
C ARG A 331 16.11 -21.40 7.88
N ARG A 332 16.92 -20.90 8.82
CA ARG A 332 17.51 -21.75 9.86
C ARG A 332 16.48 -22.19 10.89
N ALA A 333 15.52 -21.34 11.25
CA ALA A 333 14.40 -21.71 12.11
C ALA A 333 13.54 -22.80 11.45
N LYS A 334 13.25 -22.71 10.14
CA LYS A 334 12.54 -23.77 9.41
C LYS A 334 13.30 -25.10 9.40
N GLN A 335 14.61 -25.06 9.12
CA GLN A 335 15.45 -26.26 9.19
C GLN A 335 15.48 -26.89 10.59
N LEU A 336 15.55 -26.08 11.64
CA LEU A 336 15.51 -26.55 13.02
C LEU A 336 14.13 -27.10 13.40
N ASP A 337 13.06 -26.46 12.92
CA ASP A 337 11.67 -26.90 13.12
C ASP A 337 11.41 -28.24 12.44
N GLU A 338 11.92 -28.44 11.22
CA GLU A 338 11.87 -29.72 10.48
C GLU A 338 12.68 -30.83 11.16
N LEU A 339 13.75 -30.50 11.88
CA LEU A 339 14.53 -31.46 12.66
C LEU A 339 13.87 -31.84 13.99
N LEU A 340 12.99 -30.98 14.51
CA LEU A 340 12.27 -31.17 15.78
C LEU A 340 10.90 -31.83 15.59
N HIS A 341 10.33 -31.80 14.39
CA HIS A 341 9.02 -32.33 14.07
C HIS A 341 9.10 -33.43 13.01
N VAL A 342 8.37 -34.54 13.18
CA VAL A 342 8.30 -35.62 12.19
C VAL A 342 6.88 -35.83 11.73
N GLY A 343 6.70 -35.99 10.41
CA GLY A 343 5.44 -36.35 9.79
C GLY A 343 4.48 -35.17 9.55
N PRO A 344 3.35 -35.44 8.87
CA PRO A 344 2.41 -34.42 8.41
C PRO A 344 1.68 -33.67 9.54
N GLU A 345 1.65 -34.22 10.75
CA GLU A 345 0.95 -33.65 11.91
C GLU A 345 1.81 -32.76 12.81
N LYS A 346 3.09 -32.49 12.45
CA LYS A 346 4.04 -31.73 13.29
C LYS A 346 4.06 -32.20 14.75
N THR A 347 4.20 -33.50 14.98
CA THR A 347 4.39 -34.00 16.35
C THR A 347 5.83 -33.72 16.80
N LEU A 348 5.97 -33.05 17.95
CA LEU A 348 7.26 -32.77 18.58
C LEU A 348 7.96 -34.10 18.90
N LEU A 349 9.18 -34.28 18.41
CA LEU A 349 10.03 -35.41 18.79
C LEU A 349 10.28 -35.37 20.31
N ASN A 350 10.00 -36.47 21.00
CA ASN A 350 10.18 -36.57 22.44
C ASN A 350 11.67 -36.61 22.82
N GLU A 351 11.99 -36.14 24.05
CA GLU A 351 13.35 -36.08 24.62
C GLU A 351 14.11 -37.43 24.54
N ALA A 352 13.35 -38.54 24.51
CA ALA A 352 13.86 -39.90 24.42
C ALA A 352 14.32 -40.33 22.99
N GLN A 353 13.85 -39.68 21.92
CA GLN A 353 14.14 -40.06 20.53
C GLN A 353 15.37 -39.33 19.94
N ILE A 354 15.60 -38.07 20.33
CA ILE A 354 16.75 -37.26 19.87
C ILE A 354 17.93 -37.36 20.86
N GLY A 355 17.65 -37.67 22.13
CA GLY A 355 18.58 -37.64 23.25
C GLY A 355 18.57 -36.27 23.95
N ARG A 356 18.49 -36.29 25.29
CA ARG A 356 18.31 -35.10 26.15
C ARG A 356 19.20 -33.90 25.79
N ARG A 357 20.48 -34.17 25.53
CA ARG A 357 21.47 -33.13 25.25
C ARG A 357 21.20 -32.40 23.94
N ARG A 358 20.98 -33.17 22.86
CA ARG A 358 20.73 -32.64 21.52
C ARG A 358 19.36 -31.98 21.38
N PHE A 359 18.35 -32.48 22.13
CA PHE A 359 17.04 -31.83 22.22
C PHE A 359 17.12 -30.47 22.90
N LYS A 360 17.85 -30.36 24.03
CA LYS A 360 18.12 -29.07 24.67
C LYS A 360 18.87 -28.10 23.75
N GLU A 361 19.92 -28.57 23.07
CA GLU A 361 20.69 -27.75 22.14
C GLU A 361 19.83 -27.22 20.97
N LEU A 362 18.97 -28.05 20.38
CA LEU A 362 18.07 -27.65 19.28
C LEU A 362 16.96 -26.68 19.74
N THR A 363 16.39 -26.90 20.92
CA THR A 363 15.35 -26.01 21.47
C THR A 363 15.93 -24.65 21.88
N GLU A 364 17.15 -24.62 22.42
CA GLU A 364 17.90 -23.40 22.71
C GLU A 364 18.27 -22.65 21.42
N GLU A 365 18.74 -23.34 20.37
CA GLU A 365 19.05 -22.71 19.07
C GLU A 365 17.79 -22.14 18.40
N LEU A 366 16.66 -22.85 18.46
CA LEU A 366 15.38 -22.36 17.92
C LEU A 366 14.86 -21.14 18.69
N ALA A 367 14.97 -21.14 20.03
CA ALA A 367 14.62 -19.99 20.85
C ALA A 367 15.50 -18.77 20.49
N GLN A 368 16.80 -18.97 20.30
CA GLN A 368 17.70 -17.91 19.85
C GLN A 368 17.32 -17.38 18.46
N LYS A 369 16.97 -18.26 17.51
CA LYS A 369 16.54 -17.84 16.17
C LYS A 369 15.21 -17.07 16.18
N ARG A 370 14.28 -17.37 17.08
CA ARG A 370 13.06 -16.56 17.28
C ARG A 370 13.38 -15.16 17.81
N ILE A 371 14.34 -15.03 18.72
CA ILE A 371 14.83 -13.72 19.18
C ILE A 371 15.49 -12.96 18.02
N ASP A 372 16.31 -13.62 17.21
CA ASP A 372 16.94 -13.00 16.04
C ASP A 372 15.89 -12.50 15.02
N ILE A 373 14.76 -13.21 14.83
CA ILE A 373 13.65 -12.79 13.98
C ILE A 373 13.00 -11.52 14.53
N GLN A 374 12.66 -11.48 15.81
CA GLN A 374 12.07 -10.29 16.45
C GLN A 374 13.02 -9.08 16.37
N GLN A 375 14.33 -9.30 16.54
CA GLN A 375 15.33 -8.25 16.38
C GLN A 375 15.40 -7.76 14.92
N ALA A 376 15.34 -8.67 13.95
CA ALA A 376 15.34 -8.30 12.53
C ALA A 376 14.09 -7.48 12.16
N GLU A 377 12.90 -7.85 12.66
CA GLU A 377 11.66 -7.09 12.47
C GLU A 377 11.76 -5.69 13.10
N ALA A 378 12.30 -5.58 14.31
CA ALA A 378 12.53 -4.30 14.96
C ALA A 378 13.52 -3.42 14.17
N MET A 379 14.61 -4.01 13.66
CA MET A 379 15.58 -3.30 12.79
C MET A 379 14.94 -2.83 11.48
N LEU A 380 14.05 -3.63 10.89
CA LEU A 380 13.30 -3.24 9.70
C LEU A 380 12.35 -2.08 9.98
N ALA A 381 11.64 -2.11 11.11
CA ALA A 381 10.73 -1.03 11.52
C ALA A 381 11.48 0.29 11.70
N VAL A 382 12.59 0.27 12.45
CA VAL A 382 13.44 1.45 12.67
C VAL A 382 14.06 1.94 11.35
N GLY A 383 14.57 1.02 10.53
CA GLY A 383 15.16 1.35 9.24
C GLY A 383 14.14 2.02 8.30
N ARG A 384 12.90 1.51 8.27
CA ARG A 384 11.80 2.11 7.49
C ARG A 384 11.44 3.51 7.97
N GLU A 385 11.37 3.71 9.29
CA GLU A 385 11.09 5.03 9.86
C GLU A 385 12.18 6.05 9.50
N VAL A 386 13.46 5.66 9.58
CA VAL A 386 14.59 6.52 9.21
C VAL A 386 14.56 6.85 7.71
N VAL A 387 14.24 5.88 6.85
CA VAL A 387 14.06 6.12 5.41
C VAL A 387 12.90 7.07 5.17
N GLU A 388 11.76 6.89 5.85
CA GLU A 388 10.59 7.76 5.71
C GLU A 388 10.91 9.21 6.09
N GLN A 389 11.60 9.42 7.22
CA GLN A 389 12.06 10.74 7.64
C GLN A 389 13.02 11.35 6.59
N GLY A 390 13.94 10.54 6.06
CA GLY A 390 14.86 10.97 5.00
C GLY A 390 14.12 11.35 3.70
N LEU A 391 13.12 10.57 3.29
CA LEU A 391 12.31 10.83 2.10
C LEU A 391 11.41 12.06 2.27
N ALA A 392 10.88 12.30 3.47
CA ALA A 392 10.09 13.50 3.76
C ALA A 392 10.89 14.79 3.59
N ASN A 393 12.21 14.74 3.83
CA ASN A 393 13.14 15.85 3.66
C ASN A 393 13.61 16.02 2.21
N LEU A 394 13.33 15.05 1.33
CA LEU A 394 13.67 15.19 -0.09
C LEU A 394 12.75 16.20 -0.79
N PRO A 395 13.28 16.96 -1.76
CA PRO A 395 12.46 17.86 -2.55
C PRO A 395 11.39 17.08 -3.32
N LYS A 396 10.13 17.39 -3.03
CA LYS A 396 8.98 16.76 -3.69
C LYS A 396 8.87 17.26 -5.12
N LEU A 397 8.94 16.33 -6.08
CA LEU A 397 8.68 16.61 -7.48
C LEU A 397 7.17 16.83 -7.67
N GLN A 398 6.79 17.82 -8.46
CA GLN A 398 5.40 18.05 -8.80
C GLN A 398 4.91 16.93 -9.71
N THR A 399 3.74 16.37 -9.41
CA THR A 399 3.12 15.23 -10.12
C THR A 399 1.97 15.72 -11.00
N SER A 400 2.26 16.70 -11.86
CA SER A 400 1.33 17.16 -12.89
C SER A 400 1.27 16.18 -14.07
N PRO A 401 0.17 16.16 -14.87
CA PRO A 401 0.09 15.34 -16.08
C PRO A 401 1.24 15.63 -17.06
N HIS A 402 1.66 16.89 -17.16
CA HIS A 402 2.78 17.29 -18.01
C HIS A 402 4.12 16.73 -17.53
N SER A 403 4.39 16.78 -16.22
CA SER A 403 5.61 16.20 -15.66
C SER A 403 5.64 14.68 -15.79
N LEU A 404 4.50 14.00 -15.61
CA LEU A 404 4.40 12.56 -15.84
C LEU A 404 4.77 12.20 -17.30
N GLY A 405 4.14 12.86 -18.28
CA GLY A 405 4.44 12.64 -19.70
C GLY A 405 5.90 12.96 -20.06
N TYR A 406 6.51 13.96 -19.42
CA TYR A 406 7.93 14.25 -19.60
C TYR A 406 8.82 13.08 -19.13
N TYR A 407 8.58 12.52 -17.94
CA TYR A 407 9.39 11.41 -17.42
C TYR A 407 9.15 10.12 -18.21
N GLU A 408 7.91 9.87 -18.66
CA GLU A 408 7.60 8.77 -19.58
C GLU A 408 8.42 8.88 -20.88
N ASN A 409 8.52 10.07 -21.47
CA ASN A 409 9.32 10.29 -22.67
C ASN A 409 10.82 10.04 -22.42
N LEU A 410 11.36 10.45 -21.27
CA LEU A 410 12.74 10.14 -20.92
C LEU A 410 12.97 8.64 -20.78
N VAL A 411 12.02 7.91 -20.16
CA VAL A 411 12.13 6.45 -20.06
C VAL A 411 12.06 5.82 -21.44
N HIS A 412 11.18 6.28 -22.33
CA HIS A 412 11.13 5.82 -23.72
C HIS A 412 12.49 6.02 -24.44
N LEU A 413 13.12 7.20 -24.28
CA LEU A 413 14.46 7.44 -24.83
C LEU A 413 15.52 6.53 -24.21
N ALA A 414 15.44 6.24 -22.91
CA ALA A 414 16.36 5.31 -22.25
C ALA A 414 16.20 3.88 -22.77
N VAL A 415 14.96 3.45 -23.03
CA VAL A 415 14.67 2.14 -23.65
C VAL A 415 15.28 2.09 -25.05
N VAL A 416 15.02 3.10 -25.90
CA VAL A 416 15.57 3.17 -27.26
C VAL A 416 17.10 3.17 -27.27
N LYS A 417 17.74 3.87 -26.31
CA LYS A 417 19.21 3.88 -26.19
C LYS A 417 19.75 2.48 -25.89
N GLU A 418 19.10 1.73 -25.01
CA GLU A 418 19.50 0.36 -24.67
C GLU A 418 19.27 -0.61 -25.84
N THR A 419 18.16 -0.47 -26.58
CA THR A 419 17.93 -1.32 -27.77
C THR A 419 18.95 -1.05 -28.86
N LEU A 420 19.31 0.21 -29.12
CA LEU A 420 20.36 0.57 -30.07
C LEU A 420 21.74 0.06 -29.64
N LYS A 421 22.03 0.06 -28.34
CA LYS A 421 23.28 -0.50 -27.81
C LYS A 421 23.35 -2.01 -28.04
N LYS A 422 22.24 -2.73 -27.84
CA LYS A 422 22.13 -4.18 -28.10
C LYS A 422 22.31 -4.52 -29.58
N GLN A 423 21.70 -3.74 -30.49
CA GLN A 423 21.88 -3.94 -31.93
C GLN A 423 23.33 -3.76 -32.35
N LYS A 424 23.99 -2.69 -31.90
CA LYS A 424 25.42 -2.46 -32.17
C LYS A 424 26.34 -3.55 -31.64
N SER A 425 26.03 -4.12 -30.47
CA SER A 425 26.81 -5.24 -29.92
C SER A 425 26.55 -6.59 -30.60
N GLY A 426 25.45 -6.71 -31.34
CA GLY A 426 25.10 -7.92 -32.10
C GLY A 426 25.61 -7.90 -33.55
N ASP A 427 25.87 -6.71 -34.10
CA ASP A 427 26.51 -6.54 -35.42
C ASP A 427 28.04 -6.71 -35.38
N ASP A 428 28.65 -6.73 -34.18
CA ASP A 428 30.08 -6.97 -33.94
C ASP A 428 30.42 -8.45 -33.61
N SER A 429 29.45 -9.36 -33.77
CA SER A 429 29.58 -10.82 -33.61
C SER A 429 29.14 -11.54 -34.87
#